data_AF-A0A775Z4X2-F1
#
_entry.id   AF-A0A775Z4X2-F1
#
_cell.length_a   1.000
_cell.length_b   1.000
_cell.length_c   1.000
_cell.angle_alpha   90.00
_cell.angle_beta   90.00
_cell.angle_gamma   90.00
#
_symmetry.space_group_name_H-M   'P 1'
#
loop_
_entity.id
_entity.type
_entity.pdbx_description
1 polymer ?
#
loop_
_entity_poly.entity_id
_entity_poly.type
_entity_poly.pdbx_seq_one_letter_code
_entity_poly.pdbx_strand_id
1 'polypeptide(L)'
;MWNLLRRTRKNQKSGRDVREAGWTSLFQAVAEPFSGAWQQGVKADPEAVLSFHAVFACISLISQDIAKMRLRLMQTDAHGIRRETRRGDIARLCRRPNAQQNRIQFFELWLNAKLRHGNTVVLKIRNARGQIKELRILDWSRVEPLVADDGEVFYRITPDRNCGITEAVTVPAREVIHDRFNCFFHPLIGLPPVYAAGLAATQGHHIQENSTSFFRNGGRPSGVIEIPGSITEENAKKLKSNWDSGYTGENAGKTAILSNGAKYNPTTFSPVDAQTVEQLKMTAEIVCSVFRVPAYKIGVGQPPSSDNVEALEQQYYSQCLQTLIESIELLLDEALETGENESTEFDVTTLLRMDSERRMKTLGDAVKNTLLTPNEARKRENLPPLAGGDALYLQQQNYSLEALSRRDAREDPFASAGKTVSSQLPDGASDGNKAISETEHDAVKAMFRGDTEKMTERELSIIRALGEEFSTVLADLQRTFEGKMASQAQAFEEKLTSLSAVLQKHVTVDEVRPVLQAMVDDAVGAIPVPRDGRDYDPDVLQQAVNDA
;
A
#
# COMPACT_ATOMS: atom_id res chain seq x y z
N MET A 1 13.37 -51.19 16.83
CA MET A 1 12.48 -51.37 15.67
C MET A 1 11.06 -51.60 16.19
N TRP A 2 10.22 -50.57 16.17
CA TRP A 2 8.80 -50.72 16.51
C TRP A 2 7.95 -50.09 15.41
N ASN A 3 7.33 -50.96 14.62
CA ASN A 3 6.42 -50.62 13.53
C ASN A 3 5.06 -50.24 14.11
N LEU A 4 4.66 -48.99 13.93
CA LEU A 4 3.41 -48.43 14.45
C LEU A 4 2.31 -48.39 13.37
N LEU A 5 2.16 -49.47 12.58
CA LEU A 5 1.21 -49.53 11.45
C LEU A 5 0.32 -50.78 11.45
N ARG A 6 -0.09 -51.27 12.62
CA ARG A 6 -1.18 -52.24 12.70
C ARG A 6 -2.00 -52.04 13.98
N ARG A 7 -3.02 -51.19 13.89
CA ARG A 7 -4.23 -51.37 14.70
C ARG A 7 -5.45 -51.27 13.79
N THR A 8 -6.27 -52.31 13.95
CA THR A 8 -7.42 -52.73 13.16
C THR A 8 -8.54 -51.71 13.11
N ARG A 9 -9.11 -51.52 11.92
CA ARG A 9 -10.36 -50.81 11.64
C ARG A 9 -11.48 -51.24 12.60
N LYS A 10 -11.99 -50.30 13.39
CA LYS A 10 -13.40 -50.29 13.79
C LYS A 10 -14.03 -49.05 13.18
N ASN A 11 -15.08 -49.27 12.38
CA ASN A 11 -15.97 -48.23 11.86
C ASN A 11 -16.41 -47.32 13.00
N GLN A 12 -15.87 -46.10 13.06
CA GLN A 12 -16.44 -45.02 13.84
C GLN A 12 -17.18 -44.11 12.85
N LYS A 13 -18.45 -44.46 12.62
CA LYS A 13 -19.43 -43.59 11.98
C LYS A 13 -19.92 -42.60 13.04
N SER A 14 -19.32 -41.42 13.11
CA SER A 14 -19.97 -40.18 13.58
C SER A 14 -18.97 -39.02 13.51
N GLY A 15 -18.73 -38.54 12.29
CA GLY A 15 -18.49 -37.12 12.09
C GLY A 15 -19.56 -36.72 11.09
N ARG A 16 -20.39 -35.72 11.41
CA ARG A 16 -21.30 -35.16 10.40
C ARG A 16 -20.42 -34.66 9.26
N ASP A 17 -20.50 -35.32 8.10
CA ASP A 17 -19.92 -34.78 6.88
C ASP A 17 -20.56 -33.38 6.70
N VAL A 18 -19.74 -32.35 6.56
CA VAL A 18 -20.17 -30.95 6.36
C VAL A 18 -20.76 -30.75 4.94
N ARG A 19 -21.27 -31.83 4.33
CA ARG A 19 -21.74 -31.95 2.95
C ARG A 19 -23.25 -31.78 2.78
N GLU A 20 -24.01 -31.39 3.80
CA GLU A 20 -25.45 -31.10 3.60
C GLU A 20 -25.76 -29.75 2.91
N ALA A 21 -24.74 -28.99 2.52
CA ALA A 21 -24.83 -28.00 1.44
C ALA A 21 -23.46 -27.91 0.76
N GLY A 22 -23.39 -28.18 -0.54
CA GLY A 22 -22.11 -28.30 -1.25
C GLY A 22 -21.26 -27.04 -1.14
N TRP A 23 -20.08 -27.13 -0.52
CA TRP A 23 -19.12 -26.02 -0.46
C TRP A 23 -18.47 -25.72 -1.82
N THR A 24 -18.52 -26.67 -2.75
CA THR A 24 -18.31 -26.44 -4.19
C THR A 24 -19.33 -25.44 -4.76
N SER A 25 -20.49 -25.28 -4.12
CA SER A 25 -21.54 -24.34 -4.50
C SER A 25 -21.17 -22.89 -4.24
N LEU A 26 -20.29 -22.55 -3.28
CA LEU A 26 -19.94 -21.14 -3.01
C LEU A 26 -19.00 -20.56 -4.08
N PHE A 27 -18.14 -21.40 -4.67
CA PHE A 27 -17.38 -21.04 -5.88
C PHE A 27 -18.24 -21.11 -7.15
N GLN A 28 -19.30 -21.93 -7.16
CA GLN A 28 -20.34 -21.93 -8.20
C GLN A 28 -21.45 -20.89 -7.98
N ALA A 29 -21.44 -20.14 -6.87
CA ALA A 29 -22.53 -19.24 -6.46
C ALA A 29 -22.45 -17.85 -7.10
N VAL A 30 -21.51 -17.62 -8.01
CA VAL A 30 -21.68 -16.59 -9.05
C VAL A 30 -22.43 -17.25 -10.21
N ALA A 31 -23.63 -17.76 -9.92
CA ALA A 31 -24.42 -18.51 -10.90
C ALA A 31 -25.07 -17.59 -11.94
N GLU A 32 -25.24 -16.30 -11.61
CA GLU A 32 -25.88 -15.33 -12.49
C GLU A 32 -25.10 -14.02 -12.50
N PRO A 33 -24.12 -13.85 -13.41
CA PRO A 33 -23.47 -12.55 -13.63
C PRO A 33 -24.48 -11.46 -14.05
N PHE A 34 -25.62 -11.85 -14.63
CA PHE A 34 -26.78 -11.01 -14.91
C PHE A 34 -28.07 -11.86 -14.98
N SER A 35 -29.23 -11.23 -14.91
CA SER A 35 -30.53 -11.92 -14.93
C SER A 35 -30.71 -12.76 -16.19
N GLY A 36 -31.03 -14.04 -16.03
CA GLY A 36 -31.20 -14.98 -17.15
C GLY A 36 -29.92 -15.64 -17.65
N ALA A 37 -28.76 -15.33 -17.07
CA ALA A 37 -27.47 -15.95 -17.43
C ALA A 37 -27.48 -17.48 -17.29
N TRP A 38 -28.19 -18.02 -16.28
CA TRP A 38 -28.34 -19.46 -16.10
C TRP A 38 -29.09 -20.15 -17.25
N GLN A 39 -30.06 -19.46 -17.88
CA GLN A 39 -30.82 -19.97 -19.05
C GLN A 39 -29.95 -20.01 -20.31
N GLN A 40 -28.97 -19.11 -20.40
CA GLN A 40 -27.98 -19.05 -21.49
C GLN A 40 -26.75 -19.93 -21.21
N GLY A 41 -26.68 -20.57 -20.04
CA GLY A 41 -25.52 -21.36 -19.64
C GLY A 41 -24.26 -20.54 -19.32
N VAL A 42 -24.39 -19.21 -19.18
CA VAL A 42 -23.29 -18.30 -18.84
C VAL A 42 -23.06 -18.38 -17.33
N LYS A 43 -22.06 -19.17 -16.94
CA LYS A 43 -21.58 -19.25 -15.56
C LYS A 43 -20.28 -18.46 -15.45
N ALA A 44 -20.07 -17.75 -14.34
CA ALA A 44 -18.77 -17.18 -14.06
C ALA A 44 -17.80 -18.35 -13.77
N ASP A 45 -16.96 -18.68 -14.74
CA ASP A 45 -15.94 -19.70 -14.59
C ASP A 45 -14.79 -19.14 -13.74
N PRO A 46 -14.44 -19.78 -12.60
CA PRO A 46 -13.29 -19.36 -11.79
C PRO A 46 -11.99 -19.28 -12.59
N GLU A 47 -11.81 -20.12 -13.61
CA GLU A 47 -10.62 -20.07 -14.45
C GLU A 47 -10.61 -18.84 -15.37
N ALA A 48 -11.78 -18.47 -15.92
CA ALA A 48 -11.92 -17.25 -16.71
C ALA A 48 -11.64 -16.00 -15.86
N VAL A 49 -12.12 -15.95 -14.62
CA VAL A 49 -11.83 -14.85 -13.69
C VAL A 49 -10.33 -14.72 -13.39
N LEU A 50 -9.62 -15.84 -13.23
CA LEU A 50 -8.17 -15.85 -12.99
C LEU A 50 -7.37 -15.46 -14.23
N SER A 51 -7.89 -15.71 -15.43
CA SER A 51 -7.25 -15.31 -16.69
C SER A 51 -7.32 -13.80 -16.94
N PHE A 52 -8.22 -13.08 -16.26
CA PHE A 52 -8.34 -11.64 -16.42
C PHE A 52 -7.07 -10.93 -15.92
N HIS A 53 -6.50 -10.07 -16.77
CA HIS A 53 -5.15 -9.52 -16.57
C HIS A 53 -4.97 -8.83 -15.22
N ALA A 54 -5.96 -8.06 -14.74
CA ALA A 54 -5.87 -7.34 -13.48
C ALA A 54 -5.82 -8.29 -12.28
N VAL A 55 -6.62 -9.37 -12.30
CA VAL A 55 -6.63 -10.39 -11.24
C VAL A 55 -5.30 -11.13 -11.21
N PHE A 56 -4.83 -11.60 -12.37
CA PHE A 56 -3.55 -12.31 -12.48
C PHE A 56 -2.38 -11.43 -12.04
N ALA A 57 -2.36 -10.16 -12.47
CA ALA A 57 -1.31 -9.20 -12.11
C ALA A 57 -1.32 -8.89 -10.61
N CYS A 58 -2.47 -8.63 -10.00
CA CYS A 58 -2.57 -8.37 -8.56
C CYS A 58 -2.09 -9.57 -7.73
N ILE A 59 -2.53 -10.78 -8.07
CA ILE A 59 -2.12 -12.01 -7.36
C ILE A 59 -0.61 -12.22 -7.48
N SER A 60 -0.08 -12.13 -8.70
CA SER A 60 1.35 -12.34 -8.97
C SER A 60 2.22 -11.29 -8.29
N LEU A 61 1.80 -10.02 -8.31
CA LEU A 61 2.55 -8.92 -7.71
C LEU A 61 2.63 -9.09 -6.19
N ILE A 62 1.50 -9.36 -5.51
CA ILE A 62 1.47 -9.60 -4.06
C ILE A 62 2.30 -10.84 -3.70
N SER A 63 2.12 -11.95 -4.40
CA SER A 63 2.77 -13.21 -4.07
C SER A 63 4.29 -13.12 -4.25
N GLN A 64 4.76 -12.51 -5.34
CA GLN A 64 6.19 -12.32 -5.61
C GLN A 64 6.83 -11.29 -4.68
N ASP A 65 6.13 -10.20 -4.36
CA ASP A 65 6.62 -9.16 -3.45
C ASP A 65 6.80 -9.68 -2.02
N ILE A 66 5.94 -10.57 -1.56
CA ILE A 66 6.10 -11.20 -0.25
C ILE A 66 7.14 -12.32 -0.31
N ALA A 67 7.11 -13.15 -1.36
CA ALA A 67 8.02 -14.27 -1.51
C ALA A 67 9.51 -13.87 -1.59
N LYS A 68 9.82 -12.70 -2.17
CA LYS A 68 11.21 -12.18 -2.24
C LYS A 68 11.77 -11.77 -0.87
N MET A 69 10.92 -11.37 0.09
CA MET A 69 11.36 -10.97 1.43
C MET A 69 11.95 -12.16 2.18
N ARG A 70 12.99 -11.93 3.00
CA ARG A 70 13.66 -13.01 3.75
C ARG A 70 12.95 -13.29 5.07
N LEU A 71 12.56 -14.54 5.30
CA LEU A 71 12.11 -14.98 6.62
C LEU A 71 13.33 -15.16 7.55
N ARG A 72 13.35 -14.43 8.66
CA ARG A 72 14.39 -14.45 9.69
C ARG A 72 13.81 -15.04 10.97
N LEU A 73 14.62 -15.81 11.68
CA LEU A 73 14.32 -16.20 13.05
C LEU A 73 14.98 -15.17 13.97
N MET A 74 14.18 -14.46 14.75
CA MET A 74 14.61 -13.46 15.70
C MET A 74 14.51 -14.04 17.11
N GLN A 75 15.58 -13.91 17.86
CA GLN A 75 15.67 -14.32 19.25
C GLN A 75 15.88 -13.10 20.14
N THR A 76 15.09 -13.00 21.20
CA THR A 76 15.19 -11.94 22.20
C THR A 76 16.24 -12.34 23.24
N ASP A 77 17.31 -11.55 23.35
CA ASP A 77 18.34 -11.70 24.38
C ASP A 77 17.77 -11.34 25.77
N ALA A 78 18.48 -11.71 26.85
CA ALA A 78 18.09 -11.40 28.24
C ALA A 78 17.93 -9.90 28.54
N HIS A 79 18.47 -9.02 27.68
CA HIS A 79 18.34 -7.57 27.77
C HIS A 79 17.19 -7.01 26.91
N GLY A 80 16.32 -7.87 26.36
CA GLY A 80 15.20 -7.46 25.50
C GLY A 80 15.61 -7.09 24.06
N ILE A 81 16.86 -7.34 23.67
CA ILE A 81 17.38 -7.00 22.33
C ILE A 81 17.09 -8.18 21.39
N ARG A 82 16.40 -7.92 20.28
CA ARG A 82 16.09 -8.94 19.26
C ARG A 82 17.25 -9.09 18.27
N ARG A 83 17.74 -10.32 18.09
CA ARG A 83 18.85 -10.66 17.18
C ARG A 83 18.48 -11.79 16.23
N GLU A 84 18.98 -11.74 15.00
CA GLU A 84 18.78 -12.81 14.02
C GLU A 84 19.59 -14.06 14.41
N THR A 85 18.89 -15.15 14.72
CA THR A 85 19.50 -16.47 14.98
C THR A 85 19.48 -17.31 13.70
N ARG A 86 20.67 -17.73 13.24
CA ARG A 86 20.84 -18.55 12.03
C ARG A 86 21.08 -20.03 12.28
N ARG A 87 21.13 -20.43 13.55
CA ARG A 87 21.43 -21.80 13.99
C ARG A 87 20.16 -22.46 14.50
N GLY A 88 20.04 -23.78 14.35
CA GLY A 88 18.88 -24.56 14.79
C GLY A 88 18.03 -25.11 13.64
N ASP A 89 17.15 -26.05 13.99
CA ASP A 89 16.25 -26.72 13.04
C ASP A 89 15.20 -25.73 12.46
N ILE A 90 14.70 -24.81 13.28
CA ILE A 90 13.74 -23.77 12.88
C ILE A 90 14.39 -22.80 11.88
N ALA A 91 15.60 -22.31 12.17
CA ALA A 91 16.33 -21.44 11.24
C ALA A 91 16.63 -22.14 9.88
N ARG A 92 16.80 -23.48 9.87
CA ARG A 92 16.89 -24.26 8.63
C ARG A 92 15.58 -24.25 7.85
N LEU A 93 14.45 -24.49 8.52
CA LEU A 93 13.11 -24.46 7.91
C LEU A 93 12.81 -23.08 7.31
N CYS A 94 13.13 -21.99 8.02
CA CYS A 94 12.95 -20.62 7.51
C CYS A 94 13.78 -20.36 6.24
N ARG A 95 14.95 -21.00 6.09
CA ARG A 95 15.78 -20.88 4.89
C ARG A 95 15.31 -21.77 3.74
N ARG A 96 14.89 -22.99 4.05
CA ARG A 96 14.45 -24.00 3.09
C ARG A 96 13.32 -24.84 3.71
N PRO A 97 12.04 -24.50 3.39
CA PRO A 97 10.88 -25.19 3.96
C PRO A 97 10.76 -26.65 3.53
N ASN A 98 11.15 -26.96 2.29
CA ASN A 98 11.07 -28.31 1.73
C ASN A 98 12.23 -28.63 0.79
N ALA A 99 12.35 -29.89 0.39
CA ALA A 99 13.38 -30.33 -0.56
C ALA A 99 13.04 -30.02 -2.02
N GLN A 100 11.75 -29.83 -2.36
CA GLN A 100 11.28 -29.72 -3.74
C GLN A 100 11.31 -28.28 -4.29
N GLN A 101 11.08 -27.28 -3.44
CA GLN A 101 10.94 -25.88 -3.81
C GLN A 101 12.02 -25.03 -3.12
N ASN A 102 12.33 -23.90 -3.73
CA ASN A 102 13.05 -22.84 -3.03
C ASN A 102 12.07 -22.08 -2.11
N ARG A 103 12.63 -21.24 -1.22
CA ARG A 103 11.82 -20.46 -0.26
C ARG A 103 10.87 -19.47 -0.93
N ILE A 104 11.28 -18.87 -2.04
CA ILE A 104 10.48 -17.90 -2.80
C ILE A 104 9.24 -18.62 -3.37
N GLN A 105 9.45 -19.71 -4.10
CA GLN A 105 8.41 -20.56 -4.67
C GLN A 105 7.44 -21.11 -3.60
N PHE A 106 7.95 -21.41 -2.40
CA PHE A 106 7.10 -21.87 -1.29
C PHE A 106 6.12 -20.78 -0.84
N PHE A 107 6.60 -19.56 -0.55
CA PHE A 107 5.72 -18.46 -0.14
C PHE A 107 4.86 -17.93 -1.29
N GLU A 108 5.36 -17.99 -2.52
CA GLU A 108 4.57 -17.68 -3.71
C GLU A 108 3.38 -18.65 -3.83
N LEU A 109 3.61 -19.96 -3.69
CA LEU A 109 2.54 -20.96 -3.67
C LEU A 109 1.58 -20.75 -2.48
N TRP A 110 2.10 -20.39 -1.31
CA TRP A 110 1.30 -20.11 -0.12
C TRP A 110 0.30 -18.99 -0.38
N LEU A 111 0.76 -17.88 -0.94
CA LEU A 111 -0.07 -16.72 -1.21
C LEU A 111 -0.99 -16.94 -2.40
N ASN A 112 -0.53 -17.63 -3.44
CA ASN A 112 -1.38 -18.01 -4.57
C ASN A 112 -2.58 -18.86 -4.11
N ALA A 113 -2.35 -19.84 -3.22
CA ALA A 113 -3.44 -20.63 -2.64
C ALA A 113 -4.39 -19.75 -1.79
N LYS A 114 -3.85 -18.86 -0.95
CA LYS A 114 -4.63 -17.95 -0.09
C LYS A 114 -5.48 -16.98 -0.91
N LEU A 115 -4.92 -16.37 -1.94
CA LEU A 115 -5.60 -15.38 -2.77
C LEU A 115 -6.60 -16.02 -3.75
N ARG A 116 -6.31 -17.22 -4.28
CA ARG A 116 -7.20 -17.95 -5.19
C ARG A 116 -8.36 -18.65 -4.47
N HIS A 117 -8.06 -19.37 -3.40
CA HIS A 117 -9.02 -20.24 -2.71
C HIS A 117 -9.48 -19.70 -1.35
N GLY A 118 -8.88 -18.62 -0.85
CA GLY A 118 -9.17 -18.06 0.47
C GLY A 118 -8.50 -18.81 1.62
N ASN A 119 -7.81 -19.91 1.31
CA ASN A 119 -7.31 -20.88 2.26
C ASN A 119 -5.98 -21.45 1.78
N THR A 120 -5.00 -21.50 2.66
CA THR A 120 -3.75 -22.22 2.46
C THR A 120 -3.57 -23.21 3.59
N VAL A 121 -3.29 -24.45 3.22
CA VAL A 121 -3.12 -25.55 4.16
C VAL A 121 -1.70 -26.09 4.00
N VAL A 122 -0.94 -26.10 5.10
CA VAL A 122 0.44 -26.59 5.11
C VAL A 122 0.60 -27.72 6.09
N LEU A 123 1.02 -28.87 5.59
CA LEU A 123 1.28 -30.05 6.39
C LEU A 123 2.68 -30.01 6.99
N LYS A 124 2.76 -30.24 8.30
CA LYS A 124 4.02 -30.42 9.04
C LYS A 124 4.47 -31.87 8.94
N ILE A 125 5.59 -32.11 8.25
CA ILE A 125 6.20 -33.44 8.19
C ILE A 125 7.21 -33.55 9.33
N ARG A 126 6.91 -34.37 10.33
CA ARG A 126 7.79 -34.61 11.48
C ARG A 126 8.69 -35.84 11.28
N ASN A 127 9.89 -35.78 11.86
CA ASN A 127 10.80 -36.93 11.98
C ASN A 127 10.34 -37.89 13.09
N ALA A 128 10.95 -39.08 13.18
CA ALA A 128 10.71 -40.04 14.25
C ALA A 128 10.96 -39.49 15.68
N ARG A 129 11.70 -38.39 15.81
CA ARG A 129 11.94 -37.67 17.07
C ARG A 129 10.90 -36.59 17.39
N GLY A 130 9.85 -36.43 16.56
CA GLY A 130 8.81 -35.42 16.74
C GLY A 130 9.17 -34.01 16.25
N GLN A 131 10.41 -33.77 15.81
CA GLN A 131 10.85 -32.49 15.24
C GLN A 131 10.33 -32.30 13.80
N ILE A 132 9.97 -31.07 13.44
CA ILE A 132 9.50 -30.73 12.10
C ILE A 132 10.68 -30.77 11.12
N LYS A 133 10.58 -31.63 10.11
CA LYS A 133 11.60 -31.81 9.06
C LYS A 133 11.33 -30.92 7.86
N GLU A 134 10.09 -30.90 7.40
CA GLU A 134 9.65 -30.21 6.17
C GLU A 134 8.24 -29.65 6.33
N LEU A 135 7.96 -28.57 5.61
CA LEU A 135 6.63 -27.99 5.45
C LEU A 135 6.18 -28.17 3.99
N ARG A 136 4.98 -28.71 3.77
CA ARG A 136 4.43 -28.91 2.41
C ARG A 136 3.05 -28.30 2.28
N ILE A 137 2.86 -27.46 1.28
CA ILE A 137 1.56 -26.87 0.96
C ILE A 137 0.71 -27.92 0.25
N LEU A 138 -0.51 -28.10 0.73
CA LEU A 138 -1.52 -28.97 0.14
C LEU A 138 -2.43 -28.14 -0.77
N ASP A 139 -2.90 -28.77 -1.85
CA ASP A 139 -3.95 -28.19 -2.68
C ASP A 139 -5.29 -28.19 -1.92
N TRP A 140 -5.94 -27.02 -1.85
CA TRP A 140 -7.20 -26.85 -1.12
C TRP A 140 -8.30 -27.77 -1.66
N SER A 141 -8.31 -28.07 -2.97
CA SER A 141 -9.32 -28.96 -3.56
C SER A 141 -9.30 -30.39 -2.99
N ARG A 142 -8.19 -30.77 -2.33
CA ARG A 142 -7.94 -32.11 -1.78
C ARG A 142 -8.05 -32.16 -0.25
N VAL A 143 -8.34 -31.04 0.39
CA VAL A 143 -8.42 -30.91 1.84
C VAL A 143 -9.84 -30.56 2.26
N GLU A 144 -10.33 -31.24 3.28
CA GLU A 144 -11.65 -30.97 3.86
C GLU A 144 -11.54 -30.83 5.39
N PRO A 145 -11.89 -29.66 5.95
CA PRO A 145 -11.97 -29.50 7.39
C PRO A 145 -13.19 -30.24 7.95
N LEU A 146 -12.95 -31.01 9.01
CA LEU A 146 -13.94 -31.76 9.76
C LEU A 146 -13.93 -31.28 11.20
N VAL A 147 -15.10 -31.16 11.82
CA VAL A 147 -15.24 -30.84 13.24
C VAL A 147 -15.80 -32.07 13.94
N ALA A 148 -15.07 -32.57 14.94
CA ALA A 148 -15.54 -33.68 15.78
C ALA A 148 -16.67 -33.21 16.72
N ASP A 149 -17.40 -34.16 17.31
CA ASP A 149 -18.49 -33.84 18.26
C ASP A 149 -17.98 -33.06 19.49
N ASP A 150 -16.71 -33.23 19.86
CA ASP A 150 -16.02 -32.52 20.95
C ASP A 150 -15.56 -31.09 20.57
N GLY A 151 -15.75 -30.68 19.31
CA GLY A 151 -15.32 -29.38 18.78
C GLY A 151 -13.89 -29.34 18.26
N GLU A 152 -13.12 -30.42 18.38
CA GLU A 152 -11.78 -30.52 17.80
C GLU A 152 -11.82 -30.53 16.26
N VAL A 153 -10.87 -29.81 15.64
CA VAL A 153 -10.77 -29.70 14.18
C VAL A 153 -9.77 -30.71 13.63
N PHE A 154 -10.22 -31.45 12.62
CA PHE A 154 -9.44 -32.40 11.84
C PHE A 154 -9.46 -32.01 10.36
N TYR A 155 -8.44 -32.43 9.61
CA TYR A 155 -8.37 -32.24 8.17
C TYR A 155 -8.32 -33.59 7.49
N ARG A 156 -9.31 -33.89 6.65
CA ARG A 156 -9.31 -35.05 5.76
C ARG A 156 -8.56 -34.68 4.49
N ILE A 157 -7.43 -35.35 4.26
CA ILE A 157 -6.56 -35.11 3.11
C ILE A 157 -6.71 -36.28 2.13
N THR A 158 -7.09 -35.97 0.90
CA THR A 158 -7.15 -36.93 -0.20
C THR A 158 -5.73 -37.28 -0.67
N PRO A 159 -5.44 -38.51 -1.16
CA PRO A 159 -4.10 -38.90 -1.60
C PRO A 159 -3.44 -37.87 -2.52
N ASP A 160 -2.23 -37.46 -2.14
CA ASP A 160 -1.34 -36.62 -2.92
C ASP A 160 0.10 -37.14 -2.83
N ARG A 161 0.60 -37.65 -3.95
CA ARG A 161 1.96 -38.20 -4.05
C ARG A 161 3.02 -37.12 -3.86
N ASN A 162 2.74 -35.86 -4.21
CA ASN A 162 3.69 -34.77 -4.03
C ASN A 162 3.99 -34.53 -2.55
N CYS A 163 2.96 -34.66 -1.72
CA CYS A 163 3.06 -34.54 -0.28
C CYS A 163 3.45 -35.85 0.42
N GLY A 164 3.63 -36.95 -0.31
CA GLY A 164 4.01 -38.26 0.24
C GLY A 164 2.84 -39.02 0.87
N ILE A 165 1.60 -38.61 0.57
CA ILE A 165 0.38 -39.21 1.09
C ILE A 165 -0.18 -40.16 0.02
N THR A 166 -0.11 -41.47 0.27
CA THR A 166 -0.57 -42.49 -0.67
C THR A 166 -2.03 -42.89 -0.48
N GLU A 167 -2.58 -42.67 0.72
CA GLU A 167 -3.96 -43.03 1.10
C GLU A 167 -4.66 -41.83 1.74
N ALA A 168 -5.99 -41.83 1.78
CA ALA A 168 -6.73 -40.76 2.45
C ALA A 168 -6.43 -40.81 3.95
N VAL A 169 -5.95 -39.70 4.51
CA VAL A 169 -5.56 -39.60 5.92
C VAL A 169 -6.27 -38.42 6.56
N THR A 170 -6.74 -38.63 7.79
CA THR A 170 -7.26 -37.56 8.63
C THR A 170 -6.20 -37.16 9.63
N VAL A 171 -5.82 -35.88 9.63
CA VAL A 171 -4.80 -35.31 10.52
C VAL A 171 -5.43 -34.30 11.48
N PRO A 172 -4.99 -34.24 12.74
CA PRO A 172 -5.46 -33.22 13.69
C PRO A 172 -4.92 -31.84 13.32
N ALA A 173 -5.60 -30.77 13.74
CA ALA A 173 -5.18 -29.39 13.48
C ALA A 173 -3.74 -29.08 13.91
N ARG A 174 -3.24 -29.69 15.00
CA ARG A 174 -1.85 -29.51 15.46
C ARG A 174 -0.76 -29.91 14.46
N GLU A 175 -1.08 -30.71 13.44
CA GLU A 175 -0.14 -31.12 12.38
C GLU A 175 -0.25 -30.27 11.11
N VAL A 176 -1.16 -29.30 11.10
CA VAL A 176 -1.50 -28.49 9.93
C VAL A 176 -1.45 -27.01 10.27
N ILE A 177 -0.88 -26.20 9.38
CA ILE A 177 -1.02 -24.75 9.42
C ILE A 177 -2.15 -24.40 8.46
N HIS A 178 -3.20 -23.77 8.96
CA HIS A 178 -4.31 -23.31 8.13
C HIS A 178 -4.37 -21.79 8.15
N ASP A 179 -3.85 -21.21 7.08
CA ASP A 179 -3.94 -19.78 6.83
C ASP A 179 -5.21 -19.45 6.07
N ARG A 180 -5.99 -18.51 6.60
CA ARG A 180 -7.32 -18.14 6.11
C ARG A 180 -7.32 -16.66 5.76
N PHE A 181 -8.05 -16.30 4.71
CA PHE A 181 -8.35 -14.91 4.40
C PHE A 181 -9.55 -14.43 5.25
N ASN A 182 -10.63 -13.96 4.64
CA ASN A 182 -11.81 -13.46 5.36
C ASN A 182 -12.86 -14.57 5.56
N CYS A 183 -13.27 -14.83 6.80
CA CYS A 183 -14.23 -15.88 7.13
C CYS A 183 -15.66 -15.32 7.36
N PHE A 184 -16.36 -14.89 6.30
CA PHE A 184 -17.70 -14.29 6.44
C PHE A 184 -18.82 -15.30 6.70
N PHE A 185 -18.76 -16.47 6.04
CA PHE A 185 -19.84 -17.46 6.09
C PHE A 185 -19.57 -18.58 7.09
N HIS A 186 -18.30 -18.88 7.38
CA HIS A 186 -17.90 -19.96 8.27
C HIS A 186 -16.55 -19.70 8.93
N PRO A 187 -16.39 -19.95 10.24
CA PRO A 187 -15.16 -19.62 10.98
C PRO A 187 -13.92 -20.42 10.53
N LEU A 188 -14.11 -21.59 9.93
CA LEU A 188 -13.01 -22.44 9.46
C LEU A 188 -12.67 -22.26 7.98
N ILE A 189 -13.48 -21.55 7.18
CA ILE A 189 -13.26 -21.47 5.73
C ILE A 189 -13.17 -20.01 5.32
N GLY A 190 -12.00 -19.62 4.83
CA GLY A 190 -11.75 -18.29 4.28
C GLY A 190 -12.35 -18.13 2.88
N LEU A 191 -12.81 -16.92 2.59
CA LEU A 191 -13.32 -16.46 1.31
C LEU A 191 -12.18 -15.74 0.55
N PRO A 192 -11.89 -16.12 -0.71
CA PRO A 192 -10.86 -15.43 -1.49
C PRO A 192 -11.30 -14.03 -1.91
N PRO A 193 -10.36 -13.08 -2.06
CA PRO A 193 -10.64 -11.78 -2.69
C PRO A 193 -11.19 -11.92 -4.12
N VAL A 194 -10.83 -13.00 -4.84
CA VAL A 194 -11.36 -13.31 -6.17
C VAL A 194 -12.89 -13.41 -6.19
N TYR A 195 -13.53 -13.80 -5.07
CA TYR A 195 -14.98 -13.84 -4.96
C TYR A 195 -15.63 -12.46 -5.18
N ALA A 196 -15.07 -11.42 -4.55
CA ALA A 196 -15.58 -10.05 -4.69
C ALA A 196 -15.21 -9.44 -6.05
N ALA A 197 -14.03 -9.78 -6.59
CA ALA A 197 -13.57 -9.33 -7.89
C ALA A 197 -14.29 -10.02 -9.08
N GLY A 198 -14.96 -11.15 -8.84
CA GLY A 198 -15.49 -12.03 -9.89
C GLY A 198 -16.45 -11.35 -10.85
N LEU A 199 -17.36 -10.49 -10.36
CA LEU A 199 -18.32 -9.78 -11.21
C LEU A 199 -17.64 -8.77 -12.13
N ALA A 200 -16.73 -7.96 -11.60
CA ALA A 200 -15.98 -6.98 -12.38
C ALA A 200 -15.06 -7.65 -13.41
N ALA A 201 -14.40 -8.75 -13.03
CA ALA A 201 -13.57 -9.53 -13.94
C ALA A 201 -14.40 -10.20 -15.05
N THR A 202 -15.59 -10.72 -14.73
CA THR A 202 -16.50 -11.32 -15.72
C THR A 202 -17.01 -10.27 -16.70
N GLN A 203 -17.38 -9.08 -16.21
CA GLN A 203 -17.75 -7.94 -17.06
C GLN A 203 -16.59 -7.55 -18.00
N GLY A 204 -15.38 -7.39 -17.47
CA GLY A 204 -14.19 -7.07 -18.27
C GLY A 204 -13.90 -8.14 -19.33
N HIS A 205 -14.05 -9.42 -18.98
CA HIS A 205 -13.88 -10.54 -19.90
C HIS A 205 -14.90 -10.50 -21.05
N HIS A 206 -16.18 -10.28 -20.75
CA HIS A 206 -17.21 -10.16 -21.79
C HIS A 206 -17.03 -8.93 -22.68
N ILE A 207 -16.53 -7.81 -22.15
CA ILE A 207 -16.17 -6.65 -22.98
C ILE A 207 -15.05 -7.03 -23.96
N GLN A 208 -14.01 -7.73 -23.49
CA GLN A 208 -12.93 -8.21 -24.36
C GLN A 208 -13.40 -9.23 -25.40
N GLU A 209 -14.28 -10.16 -25.02
CA GLU A 209 -14.85 -11.16 -25.91
C GLU A 209 -15.76 -10.52 -26.98
N ASN A 210 -16.57 -9.54 -26.56
CA ASN A 210 -17.40 -8.75 -27.47
C ASN A 210 -16.54 -7.96 -28.46
N SER A 211 -15.48 -7.29 -27.98
CA SER A 211 -14.51 -6.61 -28.85
C SER A 211 -13.84 -7.58 -29.81
N THR A 212 -13.41 -8.75 -29.33
CA THR A 212 -12.81 -9.80 -30.18
C THR A 212 -13.78 -10.27 -31.26
N SER A 213 -15.04 -10.51 -30.91
CA SER A 213 -16.09 -10.92 -31.85
C SER A 213 -16.43 -9.82 -32.85
N PHE A 214 -16.47 -8.57 -32.39
CA PHE A 214 -16.70 -7.39 -33.22
C PHE A 214 -15.59 -7.22 -34.27
N PHE A 215 -14.32 -7.29 -33.86
CA PHE A 215 -13.19 -7.21 -34.79
C PHE A 215 -13.08 -8.45 -35.69
N ARG A 216 -13.38 -9.65 -35.17
CA ARG A 216 -13.46 -10.88 -35.97
C ARG A 216 -14.50 -10.78 -37.10
N ASN A 217 -15.60 -10.07 -36.87
CA ASN A 217 -16.65 -9.83 -37.85
C ASN A 217 -16.36 -8.59 -38.74
N GLY A 218 -15.11 -8.11 -38.78
CA GLY A 218 -14.69 -6.99 -39.62
C GLY A 218 -15.23 -5.63 -39.17
N GLY A 219 -15.51 -5.47 -37.87
CA GLY A 219 -15.94 -4.20 -37.27
C GLY A 219 -17.32 -3.72 -37.76
N ARG A 220 -18.12 -4.61 -38.35
CA ARG A 220 -19.47 -4.30 -38.83
C ARG A 220 -20.50 -4.74 -37.80
N PRO A 221 -21.33 -3.82 -37.29
CA PRO A 221 -22.47 -4.18 -36.49
C PRO A 221 -23.44 -5.08 -37.26
N SER A 222 -24.21 -5.87 -36.53
CA SER A 222 -25.45 -6.44 -37.05
C SER A 222 -26.34 -5.32 -37.61
N GLY A 223 -27.11 -5.63 -38.64
CA GLY A 223 -28.05 -4.69 -39.23
C GLY A 223 -29.40 -5.33 -39.47
N VAL A 224 -30.38 -4.48 -39.73
CA VAL A 224 -31.74 -4.91 -40.07
C VAL A 224 -31.90 -4.80 -41.58
N ILE A 225 -32.39 -5.89 -42.19
CA ILE A 225 -32.79 -5.89 -43.60
C ILE A 225 -34.27 -5.52 -43.65
N GLU A 226 -34.57 -4.32 -44.10
CA GLU A 226 -35.93 -3.84 -44.31
C GLU A 226 -36.39 -4.22 -45.73
N ILE A 227 -37.49 -4.96 -45.83
CA ILE A 227 -38.08 -5.37 -47.10
C ILE A 227 -39.44 -4.68 -47.23
N PRO A 228 -39.68 -3.84 -48.24
CA PRO A 228 -40.98 -3.19 -48.43
C PRO A 228 -42.02 -4.22 -48.90
N GLY A 229 -43.08 -4.43 -48.10
CA GLY A 229 -44.21 -5.31 -48.43
C GLY A 229 -44.41 -6.47 -47.45
N SER A 230 -45.36 -7.37 -47.74
CA SER A 230 -45.56 -8.60 -46.96
C SER A 230 -44.77 -9.75 -47.60
N ILE A 231 -44.03 -10.49 -46.78
CA ILE A 231 -43.25 -11.66 -47.21
C ILE A 231 -43.88 -12.91 -46.60
N THR A 232 -43.90 -14.02 -47.33
CA THR A 232 -44.30 -15.32 -46.80
C THR A 232 -43.17 -15.89 -45.93
N GLU A 233 -43.50 -16.65 -44.88
CA GLU A 233 -42.52 -17.19 -43.92
C GLU A 233 -41.44 -18.06 -44.60
N GLU A 234 -41.80 -18.78 -45.67
CA GLU A 234 -40.86 -19.57 -46.47
C GLU A 234 -39.83 -18.71 -47.19
N ASN A 235 -40.25 -17.57 -47.75
CA ASN A 235 -39.36 -16.65 -48.46
C ASN A 235 -38.44 -15.92 -47.48
N ALA A 236 -38.92 -15.58 -46.28
CA ALA A 236 -38.08 -15.02 -45.21
C ALA A 236 -36.97 -15.99 -44.78
N LYS A 237 -37.30 -17.28 -44.59
CA LYS A 237 -36.31 -18.31 -44.21
C LYS A 237 -35.27 -18.53 -45.32
N LYS A 238 -35.68 -18.54 -46.59
CA LYS A 238 -34.75 -18.64 -47.74
C LYS A 238 -33.83 -17.43 -47.84
N LEU A 239 -34.35 -16.23 -47.68
CA LEU A 239 -33.56 -14.99 -47.66
C LEU A 239 -32.53 -15.00 -46.53
N LYS A 240 -32.94 -15.39 -45.32
CA LYS A 240 -32.02 -15.53 -44.17
C LYS A 240 -30.93 -16.57 -44.44
N SER A 241 -31.30 -17.76 -44.90
CA SER A 241 -30.32 -18.82 -45.22
C SER A 241 -29.32 -18.39 -46.30
N ASN A 242 -29.79 -17.69 -47.34
CA ASN A 242 -28.92 -17.18 -48.40
C ASN A 242 -27.97 -16.10 -47.86
N TRP A 243 -28.47 -15.20 -47.01
CA TRP A 243 -27.66 -14.18 -46.35
C TRP A 243 -26.57 -14.81 -45.47
N ASP A 244 -26.96 -15.75 -44.61
CA ASP A 244 -26.05 -16.42 -43.70
C ASP A 244 -24.95 -17.16 -44.47
N SER A 245 -25.29 -17.87 -45.56
CA SER A 245 -24.30 -18.56 -46.41
C SER A 245 -23.34 -17.64 -47.16
N GLY A 246 -23.81 -16.45 -47.56
CA GLY A 246 -23.09 -15.54 -48.44
C GLY A 246 -22.27 -14.47 -47.72
N TYR A 247 -22.61 -14.14 -46.47
CA TYR A 247 -22.11 -12.94 -45.79
C TYR A 247 -21.66 -13.16 -44.34
N THR A 248 -21.70 -14.39 -43.81
CA THR A 248 -21.15 -14.73 -42.48
C THR A 248 -19.84 -15.51 -42.57
N GLY A 249 -19.05 -15.51 -41.48
CA GLY A 249 -17.79 -16.27 -41.39
C GLY A 249 -16.70 -15.77 -42.35
N GLU A 250 -16.06 -16.67 -43.09
CA GLU A 250 -15.01 -16.34 -44.09
C GLU A 250 -15.51 -15.45 -45.24
N ASN A 251 -16.83 -15.41 -45.47
CA ASN A 251 -17.44 -14.56 -46.49
C ASN A 251 -17.78 -13.15 -45.97
N ALA A 252 -17.43 -12.82 -44.73
CA ALA A 252 -17.64 -11.50 -44.14
C ALA A 252 -16.89 -10.43 -44.96
N GLY A 253 -17.61 -9.39 -45.39
CA GLY A 253 -17.06 -8.28 -46.17
C GLY A 253 -17.31 -8.35 -47.69
N LYS A 254 -17.96 -9.41 -48.20
CA LYS A 254 -18.46 -9.43 -49.58
C LYS A 254 -19.59 -8.41 -49.79
N THR A 255 -19.69 -7.86 -51.00
CA THR A 255 -20.73 -6.88 -51.35
C THR A 255 -22.11 -7.55 -51.39
N ALA A 256 -23.03 -7.05 -50.57
CA ALA A 256 -24.41 -7.51 -50.51
C ALA A 256 -25.23 -7.00 -51.70
N ILE A 257 -25.89 -7.90 -52.43
CA ILE A 257 -26.88 -7.54 -53.45
C ILE A 257 -28.26 -7.89 -52.90
N LEU A 258 -29.08 -6.86 -52.70
CA LEU A 258 -30.43 -6.99 -52.15
C LEU A 258 -31.45 -6.90 -53.29
N SER A 259 -32.43 -7.81 -53.30
CA SER A 259 -33.51 -7.83 -54.30
C SER A 259 -34.75 -7.06 -53.81
N ASN A 260 -35.63 -6.67 -54.74
CA ASN A 260 -36.94 -6.07 -54.45
C ASN A 260 -36.93 -4.78 -53.61
N GLY A 261 -35.89 -3.94 -53.75
CA GLY A 261 -35.80 -2.67 -53.03
C GLY A 261 -35.54 -2.83 -51.52
N ALA A 262 -35.11 -4.01 -51.07
CA ALA A 262 -34.71 -4.23 -49.69
C ALA A 262 -33.48 -3.37 -49.32
N LYS A 263 -33.51 -2.77 -48.13
CA LYS A 263 -32.46 -1.89 -47.60
C LYS A 263 -31.80 -2.54 -46.40
N TYR A 264 -30.46 -2.56 -46.38
CA TYR A 264 -29.71 -2.93 -45.19
C TYR A 264 -29.42 -1.67 -44.38
N ASN A 265 -30.07 -1.56 -43.22
CA ASN A 265 -29.79 -0.51 -42.25
C ASN A 265 -28.81 -1.09 -41.22
N PRO A 266 -27.50 -0.74 -41.29
CA PRO A 266 -26.58 -1.15 -40.25
C PRO A 266 -27.04 -0.53 -38.93
N THR A 267 -27.11 -1.33 -37.87
CA THR A 267 -27.32 -0.78 -36.54
C THR A 267 -26.04 -0.04 -36.15
N THR A 268 -26.00 1.27 -36.37
CA THR A 268 -24.81 2.07 -36.08
C THR A 268 -24.59 2.13 -34.57
N PHE A 269 -23.50 1.54 -34.09
CA PHE A 269 -22.96 1.85 -32.77
C PHE A 269 -22.21 3.19 -32.86
N SER A 270 -22.65 4.21 -32.13
CA SER A 270 -21.92 5.49 -31.98
C SER A 270 -21.16 5.51 -30.64
N PRO A 271 -20.25 6.47 -30.41
CA PRO A 271 -18.88 6.31 -29.91
C PRO A 271 -18.71 5.33 -28.71
N VAL A 272 -18.65 4.03 -29.02
CA VAL A 272 -18.46 2.95 -28.03
C VAL A 272 -16.99 2.76 -27.67
N ASP A 273 -16.06 3.06 -28.58
CA ASP A 273 -14.65 2.71 -28.38
C ASP A 273 -14.04 3.45 -27.17
N ALA A 274 -14.37 4.74 -26.98
CA ALA A 274 -13.94 5.48 -25.80
C ALA A 274 -14.59 4.95 -24.51
N GLN A 275 -15.91 4.69 -24.54
CA GLN A 275 -16.65 4.21 -23.37
C GLN A 275 -16.28 2.77 -22.97
N THR A 276 -15.93 1.90 -23.92
CA THR A 276 -15.48 0.53 -23.65
C THR A 276 -14.08 0.50 -23.04
N VAL A 277 -13.19 1.39 -23.48
CA VAL A 277 -11.88 1.58 -22.83
C VAL A 277 -12.06 2.06 -21.39
N GLU A 278 -12.96 3.02 -21.16
CA GLU A 278 -13.29 3.49 -19.80
C GLU A 278 -13.89 2.38 -18.94
N GLN A 279 -14.82 1.57 -19.46
CA GLN A 279 -15.39 0.43 -18.75
C GLN A 279 -14.33 -0.63 -18.41
N LEU A 280 -13.43 -0.94 -19.35
CA LEU A 280 -12.32 -1.87 -19.09
C LEU A 280 -11.41 -1.34 -17.99
N LYS A 281 -11.05 -0.05 -18.04
CA LYS A 281 -10.25 0.58 -16.99
C LYS A 281 -10.95 0.54 -15.64
N MET A 282 -12.24 0.86 -15.58
CA MET A 282 -13.05 0.80 -14.38
C MET A 282 -13.09 -0.63 -13.80
N THR A 283 -13.30 -1.66 -14.63
CA THR A 283 -13.29 -3.05 -14.14
C THR A 283 -11.94 -3.43 -13.53
N ALA A 284 -10.84 -3.02 -14.15
CA ALA A 284 -9.50 -3.27 -13.63
C ALA A 284 -9.20 -2.48 -12.33
N GLU A 285 -9.67 -1.25 -12.21
CA GLU A 285 -9.58 -0.45 -10.97
C GLU A 285 -10.40 -1.05 -9.83
N ILE A 286 -11.62 -1.55 -10.10
CA ILE A 286 -12.44 -2.26 -9.12
C ILE A 286 -11.68 -3.50 -8.62
N VAL A 287 -11.08 -4.29 -9.52
CA VAL A 287 -10.26 -5.45 -9.13
C VAL A 287 -9.09 -5.02 -8.23
N CYS A 288 -8.37 -3.95 -8.59
CA CYS A 288 -7.28 -3.40 -7.78
C CYS A 288 -7.74 -3.03 -6.36
N SER A 289 -8.92 -2.43 -6.24
CA SER A 289 -9.48 -2.02 -4.95
C SER A 289 -9.75 -3.22 -4.03
N VAL A 290 -10.21 -4.35 -4.58
CA VAL A 290 -10.47 -5.59 -3.83
C VAL A 290 -9.18 -6.20 -3.27
N PHE A 291 -8.10 -6.18 -4.05
CA PHE A 291 -6.78 -6.64 -3.60
C PHE A 291 -6.00 -5.59 -2.80
N ARG A 292 -6.53 -4.38 -2.68
CA ARG A 292 -5.86 -3.20 -2.06
C ARG A 292 -4.52 -2.85 -2.73
N VAL A 293 -4.35 -3.22 -4.00
CA VAL A 293 -3.15 -2.92 -4.79
C VAL A 293 -3.36 -1.58 -5.50
N PRO A 294 -2.42 -0.62 -5.41
CA PRO A 294 -2.51 0.61 -6.19
C PRO A 294 -2.51 0.33 -7.70
N ALA A 295 -3.45 0.92 -8.45
CA ALA A 295 -3.66 0.63 -9.88
C ALA A 295 -2.43 0.94 -10.76
N TYR A 296 -1.59 1.90 -10.37
CA TYR A 296 -0.36 2.23 -11.11
C TYR A 296 0.69 1.11 -11.06
N LYS A 297 0.69 0.26 -10.02
CA LYS A 297 1.64 -0.87 -9.91
C LYS A 297 1.38 -1.97 -10.93
N ILE A 298 0.14 -2.11 -11.40
CA ILE A 298 -0.22 -3.09 -12.44
C ILE A 298 -0.36 -2.45 -13.83
N GLY A 299 -0.04 -1.16 -13.98
CA GLY A 299 -0.08 -0.44 -15.26
C GLY A 299 -1.49 0.00 -15.72
N VAL A 300 -2.48 0.01 -14.83
CA VAL A 300 -3.86 0.44 -15.13
C VAL A 300 -4.10 1.90 -14.77
N GLY A 301 -3.42 2.38 -13.72
CA GLY A 301 -3.49 3.76 -13.24
C GLY A 301 -2.29 4.60 -13.65
N GLN A 302 -2.48 5.93 -13.69
CA GLN A 302 -1.36 6.86 -13.78
C GLN A 302 -0.67 6.96 -12.41
N PRO A 303 0.68 6.96 -12.35
CA PRO A 303 1.37 7.20 -11.09
C PRO A 303 1.06 8.62 -10.62
N PRO A 304 0.79 8.83 -9.32
CA PRO A 304 0.58 10.18 -8.80
C PRO A 304 1.85 11.02 -9.00
N SER A 305 1.66 12.30 -9.35
CA SER A 305 2.75 13.25 -9.64
C SER A 305 3.61 13.62 -8.42
N SER A 306 3.47 12.92 -7.29
CA SER A 306 4.24 13.19 -6.09
C SER A 306 5.69 12.72 -6.28
N ASP A 307 6.65 13.63 -6.10
CA ASP A 307 8.09 13.32 -6.06
C ASP A 307 8.50 12.34 -4.94
N ASN A 308 7.55 11.90 -4.11
CA ASN A 308 7.79 11.07 -2.94
C ASN A 308 7.39 9.60 -3.16
N VAL A 309 8.20 8.86 -3.93
CA VAL A 309 8.01 7.43 -4.22
C VAL A 309 7.95 6.57 -2.94
N GLU A 310 8.66 6.95 -1.88
CA GLU A 310 8.65 6.20 -0.61
C GLU A 310 7.28 6.22 0.07
N ALA A 311 6.58 7.35 0.05
CA ALA A 311 5.24 7.43 0.64
C ALA A 311 4.25 6.49 -0.07
N LEU A 312 4.41 6.33 -1.39
CA LEU A 312 3.61 5.41 -2.20
C LEU A 312 3.93 3.95 -1.89
N GLU A 313 5.20 3.60 -1.72
CA GLU A 313 5.61 2.24 -1.31
C GLU A 313 5.20 1.93 0.12
N GLN A 314 5.29 2.90 1.04
CA GLN A 314 4.82 2.76 2.41
C GLN A 314 3.31 2.56 2.47
N GLN A 315 2.54 3.30 1.66
CA GLN A 315 1.10 3.11 1.53
C GLN A 315 0.79 1.70 1.03
N TYR A 316 1.47 1.22 -0.01
CA TYR A 316 1.30 -0.13 -0.54
C TYR A 316 1.61 -1.20 0.52
N TYR A 317 2.71 -1.06 1.25
CA TYR A 317 3.06 -1.95 2.35
C TYR A 317 1.96 -1.97 3.41
N SER A 318 1.56 -0.81 3.93
CA SER A 318 0.61 -0.72 5.05
C SER A 318 -0.79 -1.18 4.68
N GLN A 319 -1.28 -0.87 3.47
CA GLN A 319 -2.65 -1.16 3.08
C GLN A 319 -2.85 -2.59 2.53
N CYS A 320 -1.83 -3.15 1.85
CA CYS A 320 -1.94 -4.43 1.15
C CYS A 320 -1.12 -5.53 1.83
N LEU A 321 0.18 -5.31 2.00
CA LEU A 321 1.12 -6.39 2.35
C LEU A 321 1.15 -6.70 3.85
N GLN A 322 1.05 -5.69 4.70
CA GLN A 322 1.29 -5.79 6.14
C GLN A 322 0.45 -6.88 6.80
N THR A 323 -0.87 -6.88 6.58
CA THR A 323 -1.76 -7.89 7.16
C THR A 323 -1.44 -9.32 6.71
N LEU A 324 -1.02 -9.49 5.45
CA LEU A 324 -0.65 -10.81 4.92
C LEU A 324 0.66 -11.31 5.54
N ILE A 325 1.63 -10.42 5.71
CA ILE A 325 2.94 -10.71 6.32
C ILE A 325 2.75 -11.11 7.79
N GLU A 326 2.14 -10.25 8.59
CA GLU A 326 1.95 -10.46 10.04
C GLU A 326 1.12 -11.73 10.31
N SER A 327 0.10 -11.99 9.47
CA SER A 327 -0.70 -13.23 9.56
C SER A 327 0.15 -14.48 9.33
N ILE A 328 1.11 -14.45 8.42
CA ILE A 328 1.99 -15.60 8.15
C ILE A 328 3.02 -15.75 9.29
N GLU A 329 3.58 -14.65 9.79
CA GLU A 329 4.54 -14.65 10.91
C GLU A 329 3.91 -15.28 12.16
N LEU A 330 2.73 -14.82 12.57
CA LEU A 330 2.00 -15.36 13.73
C LEU A 330 1.68 -16.85 13.57
N LEU A 331 1.23 -17.27 12.38
CA LEU A 331 0.93 -18.68 12.11
C LEU A 331 2.17 -19.56 12.12
N LEU A 332 3.32 -19.05 11.65
CA LEU A 332 4.57 -19.77 11.70
C LEU A 332 5.09 -19.88 13.13
N ASP A 333 4.96 -18.83 13.93
CA ASP A 333 5.36 -18.84 15.35
C ASP A 333 4.54 -19.86 16.14
N GLU A 334 3.21 -19.86 15.97
CA GLU A 334 2.33 -20.86 16.59
C GLU A 334 2.64 -22.28 16.10
N ALA A 335 2.83 -22.46 14.78
CA ALA A 335 2.99 -23.78 14.19
C ALA A 335 4.33 -24.44 14.46
N LEU A 336 5.39 -23.63 14.58
CA LEU A 336 6.75 -24.07 14.91
C LEU A 336 6.96 -24.16 16.42
N GLU A 337 5.95 -23.80 17.23
CA GLU A 337 5.99 -23.80 18.68
C GLU A 337 7.21 -22.99 19.19
N THR A 338 7.49 -21.85 18.53
CA THR A 338 8.60 -20.97 18.94
C THR A 338 8.31 -20.46 20.35
N GLY A 339 9.27 -20.64 21.26
CA GLY A 339 9.09 -20.17 22.65
C GLY A 339 8.95 -18.65 22.71
N GLU A 340 8.58 -18.09 23.87
CA GLU A 340 8.33 -16.64 24.04
C GLU A 340 9.50 -15.73 23.61
N ASN A 341 10.72 -16.27 23.55
CA ASN A 341 11.92 -15.55 23.15
C ASN A 341 12.28 -15.70 21.67
N GLU A 342 11.57 -16.52 20.89
CA GLU A 342 11.84 -16.76 19.46
C GLU A 342 10.61 -16.39 18.62
N SER A 343 10.84 -15.78 17.46
CA SER A 343 9.78 -15.29 16.58
C SER A 343 10.28 -15.24 15.14
N THR A 344 9.40 -15.47 14.18
CA THR A 344 9.70 -15.45 12.76
C THR A 344 9.26 -14.11 12.16
N GLU A 345 10.16 -13.45 11.44
CA GLU A 345 9.93 -12.13 10.86
C GLU A 345 10.41 -12.04 9.42
N PHE A 346 9.60 -11.45 8.54
CA PHE A 346 9.99 -11.09 7.19
C PHE A 346 10.83 -9.81 7.19
N ASP A 347 11.87 -9.82 6.35
CA ASP A 347 12.77 -8.69 6.19
C ASP A 347 12.20 -7.65 5.19
N VAL A 348 11.31 -6.80 5.70
CA VAL A 348 10.64 -5.70 4.97
C VAL A 348 11.63 -4.69 4.40
N THR A 349 12.84 -4.59 4.97
CA THR A 349 13.88 -3.68 4.46
C THR A 349 14.22 -3.95 3.00
N THR A 350 13.97 -5.17 2.51
CA THR A 350 14.18 -5.56 1.11
C THR A 350 13.27 -4.82 0.14
N LEU A 351 12.03 -4.49 0.54
CA LEU A 351 11.10 -3.68 -0.26
C LEU A 351 11.59 -2.23 -0.39
N LEU A 352 12.19 -1.69 0.67
CA LEU A 352 12.63 -0.29 0.77
C LEU A 352 14.03 -0.02 0.17
N ARG A 353 14.68 -1.02 -0.46
CA ARG A 353 16.06 -0.87 -0.98
C ARG A 353 16.22 0.06 -2.18
N MET A 354 15.13 0.59 -2.74
CA MET A 354 15.15 1.33 -4.00
C MET A 354 15.74 2.75 -3.90
N ASP A 355 15.84 3.36 -2.72
CA ASP A 355 16.40 4.71 -2.56
C ASP A 355 17.75 4.67 -1.83
N SER A 356 18.84 4.62 -2.60
CA SER A 356 20.21 4.67 -2.05
C SER A 356 20.54 6.00 -1.38
N GLU A 357 19.95 7.11 -1.86
CA GLU A 357 20.21 8.43 -1.31
C GLU A 357 19.57 8.57 0.07
N ARG A 358 18.29 8.22 0.19
CA ARG A 358 17.61 8.23 1.49
C ARG A 358 18.18 7.20 2.45
N ARG A 359 18.54 5.99 1.99
CA ARG A 359 19.20 4.99 2.85
C ARG A 359 20.51 5.54 3.45
N MET A 360 21.34 6.20 2.63
CA MET A 360 22.56 6.84 3.11
C MET A 360 22.26 8.02 4.04
N LYS A 361 21.22 8.80 3.76
CA LYS A 361 20.77 9.90 4.63
C LYS A 361 20.28 9.39 5.98
N THR A 362 19.42 8.37 6.02
CA THR A 362 18.93 7.74 7.24
C THR A 362 20.06 7.12 8.06
N LEU A 363 21.03 6.46 7.40
CA LEU A 363 22.22 5.95 8.10
C LEU A 363 23.10 7.08 8.64
N GLY A 364 23.29 8.15 7.86
CA GLY A 364 24.00 9.35 8.30
C GLY A 364 23.33 10.03 9.49
N ASP A 365 22.01 10.21 9.44
CA ASP A 365 21.20 10.76 10.52
C ASP A 365 21.21 9.86 11.76
N ALA A 366 21.17 8.53 11.58
CA ALA A 366 21.27 7.59 12.69
C ALA A 366 22.63 7.64 13.39
N VAL A 367 23.72 7.81 12.63
CA VAL A 367 25.07 8.02 13.20
C VAL A 367 25.15 9.38 13.89
N LYS A 368 24.64 10.44 13.25
CA LYS A 368 24.63 11.81 13.79
C LYS A 368 23.84 11.93 15.09
N ASN A 369 22.71 11.22 15.18
CA ASN A 369 21.84 11.19 16.36
C ASN A 369 22.28 10.17 17.41
N THR A 370 23.51 9.63 17.31
CA THR A 370 24.07 8.65 18.26
C THR A 370 23.27 7.36 18.43
N LEU A 371 22.44 7.00 17.45
CA LEU A 371 21.71 5.72 17.44
C LEU A 371 22.56 4.56 16.93
N LEU A 372 23.50 4.83 16.03
CA LEU A 372 24.43 3.84 15.47
C LEU A 372 25.86 4.36 15.56
N THR A 373 26.78 3.45 15.83
CA THR A 373 28.20 3.71 15.61
C THR A 373 28.52 3.69 14.11
N PRO A 374 29.54 4.44 13.64
CA PRO A 374 29.95 4.37 12.24
C PRO A 374 30.26 2.95 11.75
N ASN A 375 30.84 2.08 12.60
CA ASN A 375 31.12 0.70 12.24
C ASN A 375 29.86 -0.16 12.15
N GLU A 376 28.82 0.11 12.94
CA GLU A 376 27.51 -0.54 12.78
C GLU A 376 26.82 -0.12 11.47
N ALA A 377 26.89 1.16 11.12
CA ALA A 377 26.40 1.65 9.82
C ALA A 377 27.17 1.01 8.66
N ARG A 378 28.50 0.92 8.75
CA ARG A 378 29.35 0.21 7.76
C ARG A 378 29.01 -1.27 7.67
N LYS A 379 28.74 -1.93 8.80
CA LYS A 379 28.32 -3.34 8.84
C LYS A 379 27.01 -3.57 8.09
N ARG A 380 26.04 -2.64 8.17
CA ARG A 380 24.78 -2.70 7.39
C ARG A 380 25.04 -2.60 5.87
N GLU A 381 26.05 -1.83 5.47
CA GLU A 381 26.51 -1.73 4.08
C GLU A 381 27.50 -2.84 3.67
N ASN A 382 27.79 -3.81 4.54
CA ASN A 382 28.81 -4.84 4.34
C ASN A 382 30.21 -4.27 4.05
N LEU A 383 30.53 -3.10 4.60
CA LEU A 383 31.86 -2.47 4.52
C LEU A 383 32.74 -2.91 5.70
N PRO A 384 34.07 -3.03 5.52
CA PRO A 384 34.98 -3.38 6.59
C PRO A 384 34.99 -2.28 7.68
N PRO A 385 35.14 -2.66 8.97
CA PRO A 385 35.21 -1.72 10.07
C PRO A 385 36.50 -0.88 9.99
N LEU A 386 36.46 0.32 10.54
CA LEU A 386 37.61 1.22 10.67
C LEU A 386 37.93 1.48 12.15
N ALA A 387 39.21 1.69 12.45
CA ALA A 387 39.64 2.05 13.80
C ALA A 387 39.00 3.37 14.25
N GLY A 388 38.47 3.39 15.48
CA GLY A 388 37.73 4.52 16.04
C GLY A 388 36.23 4.54 15.73
N GLY A 389 35.77 3.75 14.75
CA GLY A 389 34.36 3.73 14.33
C GLY A 389 33.38 3.01 15.27
N ASP A 390 33.84 2.45 16.39
CA ASP A 390 33.00 1.78 17.40
C ASP A 390 32.50 2.74 18.49
N ALA A 391 32.96 4.00 18.48
CA ALA A 391 32.49 5.03 19.39
C ALA A 391 31.26 5.75 18.82
N LEU A 392 30.34 6.16 19.71
CA LEU A 392 29.26 7.07 19.35
C LEU A 392 29.81 8.49 19.22
N TYR A 393 29.46 9.16 18.13
CA TYR A 393 29.89 10.53 17.85
C TYR A 393 28.73 11.49 18.07
N LEU A 394 28.92 12.51 18.90
CA LEU A 394 27.95 13.59 19.08
C LEU A 394 28.53 14.89 18.52
N GLN A 395 27.82 15.50 17.56
CA GLN A 395 28.25 16.78 17.01
C GLN A 395 27.99 17.90 18.01
N GLN A 396 29.07 18.53 18.46
CA GLN A 396 29.10 19.59 19.45
C GLN A 396 29.16 20.96 18.74
N GLN A 397 27.99 21.48 18.30
CA GLN A 397 27.92 22.70 17.45
C GLN A 397 27.95 24.03 18.20
N ASN A 398 27.30 24.14 19.36
CA ASN A 398 27.23 25.37 20.14
C ASN A 398 27.80 25.17 21.54
N TYR A 399 28.83 25.94 21.89
CA TYR A 399 29.44 26.02 23.22
C TYR A 399 29.33 27.44 23.73
N SER A 400 29.15 27.62 25.04
CA SER A 400 29.37 28.94 25.64
C SER A 400 30.85 29.31 25.49
N LEU A 401 31.12 30.61 25.32
CA LEU A 401 32.49 31.11 25.20
C LEU A 401 33.35 30.72 26.41
N GLU A 402 32.74 30.61 27.59
CA GLU A 402 33.38 30.15 28.83
C GLU A 402 33.72 28.65 28.83
N ALA A 403 32.90 27.81 28.18
CA ALA A 403 33.20 26.39 28.04
C ALA A 403 34.32 26.16 27.01
N LEU A 404 34.39 26.98 25.95
CA LEU A 404 35.49 26.95 24.98
C LEU A 404 36.80 27.42 25.61
N SER A 405 36.80 28.52 26.35
CA SER A 405 38.00 29.04 27.02
C SER A 405 38.59 28.03 28.02
N ARG A 406 37.73 27.32 28.77
CA ARG A 406 38.16 26.24 29.69
C ARG A 406 38.68 25.00 28.97
N ARG A 407 38.10 24.65 27.81
CA ARG A 407 38.56 23.52 26.99
C ARG A 407 39.92 23.81 26.36
N ASP A 408 40.06 25.00 25.80
CA ASP A 408 41.24 25.43 25.05
C ASP A 408 42.40 25.86 25.99
N ALA A 409 42.11 26.11 27.27
CA ALA A 409 43.12 26.31 28.32
C ALA A 409 43.79 25.01 28.81
N ARG A 410 43.35 23.83 28.36
CA ARG A 410 44.04 22.55 28.66
C ARG A 410 45.18 22.32 27.67
N GLU A 411 46.34 21.88 28.17
CA GLU A 411 47.53 21.66 27.34
C GLU A 411 47.32 20.64 26.22
N ASP A 412 46.36 19.72 26.34
CA ASP A 412 45.95 18.86 25.23
C ASP A 412 44.42 18.62 25.26
N PRO A 413 43.62 19.43 24.52
CA PRO A 413 42.16 19.44 24.62
C PRO A 413 41.47 18.14 24.18
N PHE A 414 42.18 17.30 23.43
CA PHE A 414 41.65 16.07 22.84
C PHE A 414 42.35 14.79 23.33
N ALA A 415 43.38 14.90 24.16
CA ALA A 415 44.01 13.73 24.77
C ALA A 415 43.07 13.12 25.83
N SER A 416 42.78 11.81 25.72
CA SER A 416 42.01 11.10 26.74
C SER A 416 42.83 10.98 28.02
N ALA A 417 42.65 11.89 28.96
CA ALA A 417 43.25 11.78 30.28
C ALA A 417 42.60 10.61 31.04
N GLY A 418 43.34 9.50 31.17
CA GLY A 418 43.00 8.41 32.07
C GLY A 418 42.88 8.94 33.50
N LYS A 419 41.72 8.78 34.13
CA LYS A 419 41.51 9.14 35.53
C LYS A 419 42.03 8.04 36.45
N THR A 420 43.21 8.25 37.02
CA THR A 420 43.51 7.81 38.39
C THR A 420 43.02 8.92 39.32
N VAL A 421 42.01 8.61 40.13
CA VAL A 421 41.52 9.50 41.19
C VAL A 421 42.39 9.29 42.42
N SER A 422 43.07 10.34 42.87
CA SER A 422 43.52 10.44 44.26
C SER A 422 43.23 11.83 44.80
N SER A 423 42.52 11.83 45.90
CA SER A 423 42.15 12.94 46.77
C SER A 423 43.37 13.67 47.36
N GLN A 424 43.32 15.01 47.41
CA GLN A 424 43.64 15.83 48.59
C GLN A 424 43.53 17.33 48.25
N LEU A 425 42.80 18.08 49.08
CA LEU A 425 42.90 19.55 49.20
C LEU A 425 44.11 19.90 50.08
N PRO A 426 44.72 21.08 49.88
CA PRO A 426 44.68 22.07 50.97
C PRO A 426 44.60 23.55 50.54
N ASP A 427 44.36 24.37 51.56
CA ASP A 427 43.93 25.77 51.62
C ASP A 427 44.88 26.87 51.09
N GLY A 428 44.26 27.96 50.63
CA GLY A 428 44.58 29.35 51.01
C GLY A 428 45.74 30.10 50.31
N ALA A 429 45.43 31.06 49.42
CA ALA A 429 45.96 32.43 49.44
C ALA A 429 45.41 33.32 48.29
N SER A 430 44.54 34.27 48.67
CA SER A 430 44.35 35.67 48.22
C SER A 430 44.52 36.14 46.76
N ASP A 431 43.42 36.74 46.31
CA ASP A 431 43.23 38.05 45.67
C ASP A 431 43.63 38.34 44.21
N GLY A 432 42.59 38.68 43.43
CA GLY A 432 42.68 39.82 42.50
C GLY A 432 41.95 39.72 41.15
N ASN A 433 40.62 39.57 41.11
CA ASN A 433 39.80 40.38 40.18
C ASN A 433 38.29 40.29 40.49
N LYS A 434 37.72 41.45 40.83
CA LYS A 434 36.36 41.64 41.35
C LYS A 434 35.28 41.25 40.34
N ALA A 435 34.46 40.29 40.75
CA ALA A 435 33.10 40.13 40.30
C ALA A 435 32.25 41.36 40.72
N ILE A 436 31.24 41.65 39.90
CA ILE A 436 30.05 42.47 40.15
C ILE A 436 29.65 42.32 41.64
N SER A 437 29.56 43.42 42.38
CA SER A 437 29.40 43.34 43.84
C SER A 437 28.00 42.88 44.21
N GLU A 438 27.84 42.14 45.32
CA GLU A 438 26.55 41.63 45.83
C GLU A 438 25.44 42.71 45.89
N THR A 439 25.82 43.97 46.07
CA THR A 439 24.93 45.13 46.02
C THR A 439 24.22 45.32 44.67
N GLU A 440 24.89 45.02 43.55
CA GLU A 440 24.33 45.14 42.20
C GLU A 440 23.37 43.97 41.90
N HIS A 441 23.64 42.79 42.46
CA HIS A 441 22.78 41.63 42.34
C HIS A 441 21.50 41.74 43.21
N ASP A 442 21.62 42.37 44.39
CA ASP A 442 20.46 42.68 45.24
C ASP A 442 19.60 43.81 44.65
N ALA A 443 20.20 44.79 43.98
CA ALA A 443 19.47 45.85 43.27
C ALA A 443 18.61 45.29 42.11
N VAL A 444 19.15 44.37 41.30
CA VAL A 444 18.41 43.69 40.21
C VAL A 444 17.28 42.82 40.77
N LYS A 445 17.48 42.20 41.93
CA LYS A 445 16.48 41.35 42.60
C LYS A 445 15.34 42.16 43.24
N ALA A 446 15.64 43.35 43.75
CA ALA A 446 14.64 44.31 44.22
C ALA A 446 13.78 44.85 43.06
N MET A 447 14.39 45.03 41.88
CA MET A 447 13.73 45.45 40.64
C MET A 447 12.57 44.52 40.22
N PHE A 448 12.74 43.20 40.38
CA PHE A 448 11.70 42.21 40.10
C PHE A 448 10.58 42.15 41.16
N ARG A 449 10.80 42.75 42.34
CA ARG A 449 9.86 42.73 43.46
C ARG A 449 9.04 44.01 43.63
N GLY A 450 9.39 45.10 42.94
CA GLY A 450 8.59 46.31 42.89
C GLY A 450 8.75 47.29 44.07
N ASP A 451 9.76 47.12 44.92
CA ASP A 451 9.99 47.98 46.09
C ASP A 451 10.92 49.16 45.74
N THR A 452 10.39 50.26 45.20
CA THR A 452 11.18 51.42 44.75
C THR A 452 11.41 52.51 45.81
N GLU A 453 10.82 52.40 47.00
CA GLU A 453 10.86 53.46 48.03
C GLU A 453 12.15 53.51 48.87
N LYS A 454 13.06 52.53 48.72
CA LYS A 454 14.31 52.44 49.52
C LYS A 454 15.58 52.30 48.68
N MET A 455 15.63 52.89 47.49
CA MET A 455 16.85 52.87 46.66
C MET A 455 17.64 54.16 46.81
N THR A 456 18.96 54.05 46.93
CA THR A 456 19.86 55.21 46.96
C THR A 456 19.98 55.85 45.57
N GLU A 457 20.25 57.16 45.47
CA GLU A 457 20.32 57.89 44.19
C GLU A 457 21.28 57.26 43.17
N ARG A 458 22.33 56.58 43.63
CA ARG A 458 23.28 55.86 42.76
C ARG A 458 22.66 54.63 42.10
N GLU A 459 21.84 53.86 42.82
CA GLU A 459 21.21 52.67 42.27
C GLU A 459 20.12 53.03 41.24
N LEU A 460 19.40 54.13 41.47
CA LEU A 460 18.46 54.71 40.50
C LEU A 460 19.16 55.22 39.23
N SER A 461 20.37 55.78 39.33
CA SER A 461 21.13 56.20 38.14
C SER A 461 21.63 55.03 37.29
N ILE A 462 22.06 53.93 37.92
CA ILE A 462 22.51 52.72 37.24
C ILE A 462 21.33 52.05 36.51
N ILE A 463 20.16 52.03 37.16
CA ILE A 463 18.92 51.55 36.56
C ILE A 463 18.51 52.36 35.31
N ARG A 464 18.64 53.69 35.36
CA ARG A 464 18.34 54.53 34.19
C ARG A 464 19.32 54.29 33.05
N ALA A 465 20.62 54.17 33.34
CA ALA A 465 21.62 53.88 32.33
C ALA A 465 21.42 52.50 31.67
N LEU A 466 21.14 51.45 32.45
CA LEU A 466 20.79 50.13 31.94
C LEU A 466 19.49 50.13 31.14
N GLY A 467 18.48 50.89 31.57
CA GLY A 467 17.22 51.04 30.84
C GLY A 467 17.41 51.70 29.47
N GLU A 468 18.28 52.71 29.39
CA GLU A 468 18.62 53.38 28.13
C GLU A 468 19.35 52.43 27.17
N GLU A 469 20.33 51.65 27.65
CA GLU A 469 21.03 50.65 26.82
C GLU A 469 20.13 49.49 26.37
N PHE A 470 19.23 49.01 27.22
CA PHE A 470 18.25 48.00 26.81
C PHE A 470 17.26 48.53 25.77
N SER A 471 16.87 49.80 25.88
CA SER A 471 15.97 50.43 24.91
C SER A 471 16.61 50.59 23.52
N THR A 472 17.91 50.89 23.46
CA THR A 472 18.64 51.02 22.18
C THR A 472 18.82 49.66 21.50
N VAL A 473 19.13 48.62 22.27
CA VAL A 473 19.22 47.24 21.76
C VAL A 473 17.88 46.75 21.22
N LEU A 474 16.76 47.03 21.92
CA LEU A 474 15.43 46.68 21.44
C LEU A 474 15.05 47.44 20.16
N ALA A 475 15.39 48.73 20.07
CA ALA A 475 15.16 49.52 18.87
C ALA A 475 15.93 48.99 17.64
N ASP A 476 17.18 48.55 17.82
CA ASP A 476 17.98 47.95 16.75
C ASP A 476 17.46 46.56 16.35
N LEU A 477 16.98 45.77 17.32
CA LEU A 477 16.38 44.46 17.05
C LEU A 477 15.04 44.61 16.31
N GLN A 478 14.24 45.62 16.64
CA GLN A 478 13.03 45.94 15.91
C GLN A 478 13.33 46.40 14.48
N ARG A 479 14.31 47.30 14.28
CA ARG A 479 14.73 47.76 12.94
C ARG A 479 15.24 46.62 12.06
N THR A 480 16.04 45.71 12.61
CA THR A 480 16.56 44.55 11.86
C THR A 480 15.45 43.56 11.52
N PHE A 481 14.45 43.40 12.38
CA PHE A 481 13.27 42.58 12.10
C PHE A 481 12.39 43.20 11.01
N GLU A 482 12.08 44.50 11.11
CA GLU A 482 11.32 45.24 10.10
C GLU A 482 12.03 45.22 8.73
N GLY A 483 13.36 45.38 8.70
CA GLY A 483 14.15 45.27 7.47
C GLY A 483 14.11 43.87 6.83
N LYS A 484 14.12 42.80 7.62
CA LYS A 484 13.98 41.42 7.12
C LYS A 484 12.56 41.12 6.62
N MET A 485 11.54 41.68 7.28
CA MET A 485 10.15 41.55 6.82
C MET A 485 9.92 42.31 5.51
N ALA A 486 10.48 43.52 5.38
CA ALA A 486 10.39 44.30 4.16
C ALA A 486 11.10 43.62 2.96
N SER A 487 12.27 43.02 3.17
CA SER A 487 12.97 42.29 2.10
C SER A 487 12.25 41.00 1.68
N GLN A 488 11.64 40.28 2.64
CA GLN A 488 10.76 39.16 2.29
C GLN A 488 9.52 39.60 1.54
N ALA A 489 8.89 40.72 1.93
CA ALA A 489 7.73 41.26 1.23
C ALA A 489 8.06 41.63 -0.23
N GLN A 490 9.19 42.30 -0.47
CA GLN A 490 9.66 42.60 -1.84
C GLN A 490 9.93 41.33 -2.64
N ALA A 491 10.57 40.32 -2.06
CA ALA A 491 10.82 39.04 -2.74
C ALA A 491 9.52 38.29 -3.08
N PHE A 492 8.46 38.45 -2.27
CA PHE A 492 7.14 37.93 -2.58
C PHE A 492 6.45 38.72 -3.69
N GLU A 493 6.54 40.05 -3.70
CA GLU A 493 5.99 40.89 -4.78
C GLU A 493 6.68 40.62 -6.12
N GLU A 494 8.00 40.45 -6.14
CA GLU A 494 8.75 40.05 -7.35
C GLU A 494 8.32 38.68 -7.86
N LYS A 495 8.08 37.72 -6.96
CA LYS A 495 7.52 36.42 -7.34
C LYS A 495 6.12 36.54 -7.89
N LEU A 496 5.24 37.32 -7.26
CA LEU A 496 3.87 37.55 -7.71
C LEU A 496 3.82 38.23 -9.09
N THR A 497 4.69 39.22 -9.32
CA THR A 497 4.82 39.88 -10.63
C THR A 497 5.40 38.95 -11.69
N SER A 498 6.33 38.06 -11.33
CA SER A 498 6.81 37.01 -12.26
C SER A 498 5.70 36.01 -12.61
N LEU A 499 4.87 35.64 -11.63
CA LEU A 499 3.77 34.68 -11.80
C LEU A 499 2.61 35.31 -12.59
N SER A 500 2.32 36.59 -12.38
CA SER A 500 1.31 37.33 -13.16
C SER A 500 1.75 37.53 -14.61
N ALA A 501 3.05 37.77 -14.87
CA ALA A 501 3.59 37.84 -16.23
C ALA A 501 3.54 36.49 -16.96
N VAL A 502 3.69 35.36 -16.24
CA VAL A 502 3.50 34.01 -16.79
C VAL A 502 2.03 33.75 -17.10
N LEU A 503 1.11 34.13 -16.21
CA LEU A 503 -0.34 34.02 -16.43
C LEU A 503 -0.81 34.86 -17.62
N GLN A 504 -0.32 36.10 -17.78
CA GLN A 504 -0.63 36.93 -18.96
C GLN A 504 -0.11 36.34 -20.28
N LYS A 505 0.94 35.51 -20.24
CA LYS A 505 1.48 34.81 -21.42
C LYS A 505 0.73 33.52 -21.77
N HIS A 506 -0.08 32.97 -20.86
CA HIS A 506 -0.76 31.69 -21.03
C HIS A 506 -2.29 31.81 -21.06
N VAL A 507 -2.82 33.04 -20.97
CA VAL A 507 -4.25 33.32 -21.10
C VAL A 507 -4.42 34.38 -22.18
N THR A 508 -4.59 33.95 -23.43
CA THR A 508 -4.94 34.86 -24.52
C THR A 508 -6.46 35.06 -24.58
N VAL A 509 -6.92 36.26 -24.97
CA VAL A 509 -8.36 36.61 -25.05
C VAL A 509 -9.13 35.64 -25.97
N ASP A 510 -8.44 35.00 -26.92
CA ASP A 510 -9.03 34.03 -27.84
C ASP A 510 -9.28 32.65 -27.20
N GLU A 511 -8.58 32.29 -26.11
CA GLU A 511 -8.79 31.02 -25.37
C GLU A 511 -9.89 31.15 -24.31
N VAL A 512 -10.09 32.35 -23.75
CA VAL A 512 -11.12 32.60 -22.72
C VAL A 512 -12.50 32.88 -23.34
N ARG A 513 -12.54 33.41 -24.56
CA ARG A 513 -13.79 33.70 -25.29
C ARG A 513 -14.74 32.50 -25.38
N PRO A 514 -14.32 31.29 -25.79
CA PRO A 514 -15.23 30.15 -25.86
C PRO A 514 -15.75 29.69 -24.49
N VAL A 515 -14.97 29.88 -23.41
CA VAL A 515 -15.39 29.52 -22.04
C VAL A 515 -16.42 30.52 -21.50
N LEU A 516 -16.19 31.82 -21.70
CA LEU A 516 -17.16 32.87 -21.36
C LEU A 516 -18.43 32.75 -22.19
N GLN A 517 -18.31 32.43 -23.49
CA GLN A 517 -19.47 32.20 -24.36
C GLN A 517 -20.29 31.02 -23.86
N ALA A 518 -19.64 29.91 -23.49
CA ALA A 518 -20.32 28.73 -22.95
C ALA A 518 -21.01 29.03 -21.61
N MET A 519 -20.37 29.78 -20.70
CA MET A 519 -20.99 30.15 -19.42
C MET A 519 -22.18 31.11 -19.60
N VAL A 520 -22.10 32.05 -20.56
CA VAL A 520 -23.21 32.95 -20.88
C VAL A 520 -24.35 32.20 -21.56
N ASP A 521 -24.08 31.27 -22.48
CA ASP A 521 -25.11 30.48 -23.15
C ASP A 521 -25.83 29.53 -22.18
N ASP A 522 -25.11 28.94 -21.22
CA ASP A 522 -25.68 28.09 -20.18
C ASP A 522 -26.53 28.90 -19.17
N ALA A 523 -26.05 30.10 -18.80
CA ALA A 523 -26.80 31.03 -17.96
C ALA A 523 -28.06 31.56 -18.65
N VAL A 524 -27.99 31.88 -19.95
CA VAL A 524 -29.14 32.32 -20.75
C VAL A 524 -30.13 31.17 -20.99
N GLY A 525 -29.64 29.94 -21.16
CA GLY A 525 -30.47 28.74 -21.27
C GLY A 525 -31.25 28.39 -20.01
N ALA A 526 -30.75 28.80 -18.84
CA ALA A 526 -31.42 28.64 -17.55
C ALA A 526 -32.51 29.70 -17.28
N ILE A 527 -32.59 30.75 -18.11
CA ILE A 527 -33.65 31.77 -18.00
C ILE A 527 -34.95 31.20 -18.62
N PRO A 528 -36.06 31.11 -17.88
CA PRO A 528 -37.32 30.61 -18.42
C PRO A 528 -37.88 31.56 -19.49
N VAL A 529 -38.21 31.01 -20.67
CA VAL A 529 -38.73 31.80 -21.81
C VAL A 529 -40.08 32.44 -21.44
N PRO A 530 -40.28 33.76 -21.66
CA PRO A 530 -41.52 34.45 -21.29
C PRO A 530 -42.71 33.91 -22.07
N ARG A 531 -43.80 33.59 -21.37
CA ARG A 531 -45.04 33.12 -22.00
C ARG A 531 -45.86 34.22 -22.67
N ASP A 532 -45.61 35.50 -22.38
CA ASP A 532 -46.29 36.63 -23.03
C ASP A 532 -45.37 37.86 -23.02
N GLY A 533 -45.07 38.41 -24.20
CA GLY A 533 -44.05 39.45 -24.42
C GLY A 533 -44.42 40.85 -23.90
N ARG A 534 -44.38 41.06 -22.58
CA ARG A 534 -44.29 42.40 -21.97
C ARG A 534 -43.28 42.42 -20.82
N ASP A 535 -42.27 43.26 -21.03
CA ASP A 535 -41.33 43.95 -20.13
C ASP A 535 -40.98 43.30 -18.78
N TYR A 536 -39.75 42.78 -18.70
CA TYR A 536 -39.10 42.47 -17.41
C TYR A 536 -38.46 43.74 -16.85
N ASP A 537 -38.62 43.97 -15.55
CA ASP A 537 -38.07 45.13 -14.84
C ASP A 537 -36.53 45.09 -14.86
N PRO A 538 -35.83 46.09 -15.42
CA PRO A 538 -34.38 46.04 -15.64
C PRO A 538 -33.56 45.83 -14.36
N ASP A 539 -34.09 46.26 -13.21
CA ASP A 539 -33.44 46.09 -11.91
C ASP A 539 -33.36 44.62 -11.49
N VAL A 540 -34.35 43.79 -11.87
CA VAL A 540 -34.38 42.35 -11.54
C VAL A 540 -33.38 41.58 -12.39
N LEU A 541 -33.20 41.99 -13.65
CA LEU A 541 -32.16 41.44 -14.55
C LEU A 541 -30.76 41.79 -14.05
N GLN A 542 -30.56 43.02 -13.58
CA GLN A 542 -29.26 43.47 -13.08
C GLN A 542 -28.87 42.76 -11.77
N GLN A 543 -29.85 42.43 -10.93
CA GLN A 543 -29.62 41.68 -9.71
C GLN A 543 -29.29 40.21 -9.98
N ALA A 544 -29.98 39.56 -10.93
CA ALA A 544 -29.68 38.18 -11.32
C ALA A 544 -28.30 38.02 -11.98
N VAL A 545 -27.80 39.05 -12.68
CA VAL A 545 -26.45 39.06 -13.28
C VAL A 545 -25.37 39.33 -12.24
N ASN A 546 -25.67 40.03 -11.15
CA ASN A 546 -24.70 40.28 -10.08
C ASN A 546 -24.57 39.12 -9.08
N ASP A 547 -25.59 38.26 -8.98
CA ASP A 547 -25.61 37.09 -8.10
C ASP A 547 -24.99 35.82 -8.74
N ALA A 548 -24.73 35.84 -10.06
CA ALA A 548 -24.07 34.78 -10.83
C ALA A 548 -22.61 35.13 -11.12
#